data_AF-A0AA43ZSI0-F1
#
_entry.id   AF-A0AA43ZSI0-F1
#
_cell.length_a   1.000
_cell.length_b   1.000
_cell.length_c   1.000
_cell.angle_alpha   90.00
_cell.angle_beta   90.00
_cell.angle_gamma   90.00
#
_symmetry.space_group_name_H-M   'P 1'
#
loop_
_entity.id
_entity.type
_entity.pdbx_description
1 polymer ?
#
loop_
_entity_poly.entity_id
_entity_poly.type
_entity_poly.pdbx_seq_one_letter_code
_entity_poly.pdbx_strand_id
1 'polypeptide(L)' 'AIRSGSPLEVIENLQEMEDEGEIYESIEDIWPDYPSKEDFFFNEDEY' A
#
# COMPACT_ATOMS: atom_id res chain seq x y z
N ALA A 1 -11.97 -7.17 7.70
CA ALA A 1 -12.08 -6.24 8.85
C ALA A 1 -12.54 -4.88 8.34
N ILE A 2 -13.48 -4.19 9.00
CA ILE A 2 -13.88 -2.83 8.59
C ILE A 2 -12.83 -1.85 9.13
N ARG A 3 -11.99 -1.29 8.25
CA ARG A 3 -10.96 -0.30 8.61
C ARG A 3 -11.57 1.09 8.78
N SER A 4 -12.42 1.24 9.80
CA SER A 4 -13.04 2.53 10.13
C SER A 4 -11.98 3.55 10.53
N GLY A 5 -11.85 4.64 9.77
CA GLY A 5 -10.84 5.69 9.97
C GLY A 5 -9.84 5.84 8.83
N SER A 6 -9.79 4.89 7.89
CA SER A 6 -9.04 5.03 6.64
C SER A 6 -9.80 5.88 5.62
N PRO A 7 -9.12 6.63 4.73
CA PRO A 7 -9.75 7.30 3.60
C PRO A 7 -10.56 6.34 2.74
N LEU A 8 -11.65 6.81 2.14
CA LEU A 8 -12.57 5.98 1.35
C LEU A 8 -11.84 5.25 0.20
N GLU A 9 -10.97 5.94 -0.52
CA GLU A 9 -10.19 5.38 -1.63
C GLU A 9 -9.33 4.19 -1.20
N VAL A 10 -8.77 4.23 0.02
CA VAL A 10 -7.98 3.13 0.58
C VAL A 10 -8.87 1.94 0.92
N ILE A 11 -10.10 2.19 1.39
CA ILE A 11 -11.05 1.13 1.70
C ILE A 11 -11.54 0.46 0.41
N GLU A 12 -11.84 1.24 -0.63
CA GLU A 12 -12.28 0.75 -1.94
C GLU A 12 -11.19 -0.11 -2.60
N ASN A 13 -9.95 0.39 -2.66
CA ASN A 13 -8.83 -0.39 -3.19
C ASN A 13 -8.68 -1.74 -2.48
N LEU A 14 -8.76 -1.78 -1.15
CA LEU A 14 -8.64 -3.02 -0.37
C LEU A 14 -9.82 -3.99 -0.56
N GLN A 15 -11.01 -3.48 -0.91
CA GLN A 15 -12.17 -4.31 -1.21
C GLN A 15 -12.16 -4.83 -2.65
N GLU A 16 -11.54 -4.09 -3.57
CA GLU A 16 -11.36 -4.48 -4.97
C GLU A 16 -10.25 -5.51 -5.18
N MET A 17 -9.28 -5.59 -4.26
CA MET A 17 -8.26 -6.64 -4.29
C MET A 17 -8.92 -8.03 -4.16
N GLU A 18 -8.66 -8.89 -5.14
CA GLU A 18 -9.11 -10.28 -5.10
C GLU A 18 -8.40 -11.02 -3.95
N ASP A 19 -9.18 -11.78 -3.15
CA ASP A 19 -8.61 -12.68 -2.14
C ASP A 19 -8.10 -13.93 -2.89
N GLU A 20 -6.98 -13.78 -3.59
CA GLU A 20 -6.40 -14.80 -4.48
C GLU A 20 -5.92 -16.05 -3.71
N GLY A 21 -5.96 -16.03 -2.37
CA GLY A 21 -5.50 -17.12 -1.50
C GLY A 21 -3.97 -17.28 -1.48
N GLU A 22 -3.27 -16.53 -2.33
CA GLU A 22 -1.82 -16.38 -2.38
C GLU A 22 -1.38 -15.34 -1.34
N ILE A 23 -0.32 -15.65 -0.60
CA ILE A 23 0.28 -14.70 0.33
C ILE A 23 1.24 -13.84 -0.48
N TYR A 24 0.97 -12.54 -0.55
CA TYR A 24 1.94 -11.58 -1.10
C TYR A 24 3.16 -11.52 -0.18
N GLU A 25 4.35 -11.70 -0.74
CA GLU A 25 5.62 -11.65 -0.02
C GLU A 25 6.09 -10.20 0.18
N SER A 26 5.76 -9.32 -0.77
CA SER A 26 6.21 -7.94 -0.83
C SER A 26 5.16 -7.00 -1.45
N ILE A 27 5.32 -5.68 -1.28
CA ILE A 27 4.40 -4.70 -1.89
C ILE A 27 4.58 -4.64 -3.41
N GLU A 28 5.78 -4.99 -3.87
CA GLU A 28 6.18 -5.07 -5.26
C GLU A 28 5.41 -6.17 -6.02
N ASP A 29 4.88 -7.18 -5.32
CA ASP A 29 4.07 -8.25 -5.91
C ASP A 29 2.72 -7.74 -6.42
N ILE A 30 2.16 -6.75 -5.72
CA ILE A 30 0.89 -6.09 -6.09
C ILE A 30 1.17 -4.84 -6.93
N TRP A 31 2.28 -4.17 -6.66
CA TRP A 31 2.67 -2.92 -7.30
C TRP A 31 4.15 -2.97 -7.74
N PRO A 32 4.44 -3.49 -8.95
CA PRO A 32 5.82 -3.71 -9.41
C PRO A 32 6.63 -2.42 -9.58
N ASP A 33 5.94 -1.29 -9.79
CA ASP A 33 6.53 0.05 -9.88
C ASP A 33 6.40 0.83 -8.55
N TYR A 34 6.27 0.15 -7.41
CA TYR A 34 6.22 0.82 -6.12
C TYR A 34 7.52 1.62 -5.90
N PRO A 35 7.44 2.94 -5.63
CA PRO A 35 8.61 3.78 -5.46
C PRO A 35 9.50 3.27 -4.33
N SER A 36 10.80 3.27 -4.58
CA SER A 36 11.81 2.92 -3.59
C SER A 36 11.92 4.02 -2.53
N LYS A 37 12.58 3.74 -1.41
CA LYS A 37 12.85 4.74 -0.37
C LYS A 37 13.57 5.98 -0.89
N GLU A 38 14.36 5.82 -1.95
CA GLU A 38 15.12 6.91 -2.59
C GLU A 38 14.22 7.82 -3.46
N ASP A 39 13.03 7.35 -3.84
CA ASP A 39 12.04 8.10 -4.62
C ASP A 39 11.16 9.00 -3.73
N PHE A 40 11.19 8.78 -2.42
CA PHE A 40 10.47 9.61 -1.48
C PHE A 40 11.33 10.80 -1.02
N PHE A 41 10.89 12.00 -1.36
CA PHE A 41 11.52 13.26 -0.92
C PHE A 41 11.13 13.64 0.52
N PHE A 42 11.18 12.70 1.46
CA PHE A 42 11.07 13.04 2.88
C PHE A 42 12.43 13.58 3.33
N ASN A 43 12.47 14.82 3.85
CA ASN A 43 13.68 15.27 4.53
C ASN A 43 13.81 14.46 5.82
N GLU A 44 14.75 13.52 5.87
CA GLU A 44 15.07 12.74 7.08
C GLU A 44 15.51 13.66 8.24
N ASP A 45 15.92 14.89 7.94
CA ASP A 45 16.30 15.94 8.89
C ASP A 45 15.10 16.72 9.49
N GLU A 46 13.86 16.42 9.09
CA GLU A 46 12.65 17.11 9.58
C GLU A 46 12.02 16.44 10.83
N TYR A 47 12.75 15.53 11.50
CA TYR A 47 12.36 14.85 12.75
C TYR A 47 13.26 15.15 13.94
#